data_AF-A0AAD5X595-F1
#
_entry.id   AF-A0AAD5X595-F1
#
_cell.length_a   1.000
_cell.length_b   1.000
_cell.length_c   1.000
_cell.angle_alpha   90.00
_cell.angle_beta   90.00
_cell.angle_gamma   90.00
#
_symmetry.space_group_name_H-M   'P 1'
#
loop_
_entity.id
_entity.type
_entity.pdbx_description
1 polymer ?
#
loop_
_entity_poly.entity_id
_entity_poly.type
_entity_poly.pdbx_seq_one_letter_code
_entity_poly.pdbx_strand_id
1 'polypeptide(L)'
;MPHVLFSRHVLGADDHRLDEEWDDEKSYLEKKKYKEGVKVDASNWKSFIGKKEYYGNVLEYFDGLLATATPTEIPTIITNHIFPHLLPNLVAGAVHPLIHLGFGIEFQNREVIAEALTEACLHDPSTAPILAHDNSKAIKGKTILQIYDDIRNDRRFDDVVKFSDGNKTNSVLKNGSEIVRSYAGQFWVDDDPQNLLKTLQNIFLTSSHLAFQTGLHPPHAPKLDFFLMHLLTSSLSLRQIIPYLTISRPSDLFPSSLCQTLMTLRVCSH
;
A
#
# COMPACT_ATOMS: atom_id res chain seq x y z
N MET A 1 10.12 -1.78 -11.46
CA MET A 1 11.38 -1.01 -11.52
C MET A 1 11.89 -0.46 -10.16
N PRO A 2 11.47 0.67 -9.55
CA PRO A 2 12.18 1.20 -8.36
C PRO A 2 12.29 0.23 -7.18
N HIS A 3 11.22 -0.54 -6.92
CA HIS A 3 11.20 -1.54 -5.84
C HIS A 3 12.32 -2.58 -5.99
N VAL A 4 12.53 -3.09 -7.21
CA VAL A 4 13.51 -4.14 -7.49
C VAL A 4 14.93 -3.59 -7.40
N LEU A 5 15.20 -2.48 -8.09
CA LEU A 5 16.54 -1.89 -8.14
C LEU A 5 17.02 -1.47 -6.75
N PHE A 6 16.19 -0.77 -5.97
CA PHE A 6 16.53 -0.39 -4.60
C PHE A 6 16.76 -1.59 -3.69
N SER A 7 15.89 -2.60 -3.76
CA SER A 7 16.04 -3.81 -2.95
C SER A 7 17.34 -4.55 -3.29
N ARG A 8 17.66 -4.70 -4.58
CA ARG A 8 18.88 -5.36 -5.04
C ARG A 8 20.12 -4.59 -4.62
N HIS A 9 20.12 -3.27 -4.78
CA HIS A 9 21.22 -2.40 -4.39
C HIS A 9 21.55 -2.56 -2.90
N VAL A 10 20.55 -2.48 -2.01
CA VAL A 10 20.76 -2.63 -0.56
C VAL A 10 21.20 -4.04 -0.17
N LEU A 11 20.81 -5.06 -0.95
CA LEU A 11 21.30 -6.43 -0.78
C LEU A 11 22.72 -6.66 -1.33
N GLY A 12 23.38 -5.61 -1.84
CA GLY A 12 24.77 -5.67 -2.31
C GLY A 12 24.93 -6.10 -3.77
N ALA A 13 23.90 -5.95 -4.60
CA ALA A 13 24.03 -6.14 -6.05
C ALA A 13 25.06 -5.15 -6.63
N ASP A 14 25.91 -5.65 -7.52
CA ASP A 14 26.85 -4.83 -8.29
C ASP A 14 26.17 -4.19 -9.51
N ASP A 15 26.88 -3.30 -10.19
CA ASP A 15 26.37 -2.58 -11.36
C ASP A 15 25.88 -3.53 -12.46
N HIS A 16 26.61 -4.63 -12.69
CA HIS A 16 26.21 -5.65 -13.67
C HIS A 16 24.85 -6.25 -13.32
N ARG A 17 24.62 -6.61 -12.06
CA ARG A 17 23.33 -7.15 -11.63
C ARG A 17 22.21 -6.12 -11.72
N LEU A 18 22.50 -4.85 -11.45
CA LEU A 18 21.49 -3.78 -11.58
C LEU A 18 21.14 -3.51 -13.05
N ASP A 19 22.10 -3.60 -13.95
CA ASP A 19 21.88 -3.49 -15.40
C ASP A 19 21.03 -4.66 -15.93
N GLU A 20 21.28 -5.89 -15.47
CA GLU A 20 20.43 -7.05 -15.79
C GLU A 20 18.97 -6.81 -15.38
N GLU A 21 18.75 -6.38 -14.13
CA GLU A 21 17.40 -6.11 -13.62
C GLU A 21 16.72 -4.96 -14.36
N TRP A 22 17.47 -3.92 -14.74
CA TRP A 22 16.96 -2.85 -15.59
C TRP A 22 16.52 -3.37 -16.96
N ASP A 23 17.33 -4.22 -17.59
CA ASP A 23 17.05 -4.76 -18.91
C ASP A 23 15.82 -5.67 -18.93
N ASP A 24 15.61 -6.44 -17.87
CA ASP A 24 14.42 -7.27 -17.68
C ASP A 24 13.15 -6.41 -17.47
N GLU A 25 13.26 -5.35 -16.67
CA GLU A 25 12.11 -4.54 -16.23
C GLU A 25 11.73 -3.44 -17.22
N LYS A 26 12.67 -2.90 -18.02
CA LYS A 26 12.44 -1.70 -18.86
C LYS A 26 11.34 -1.89 -19.91
N SER A 27 11.11 -3.14 -20.32
CA SER A 27 10.07 -3.48 -21.30
C SER A 27 8.64 -3.29 -20.76
N TYR A 28 8.47 -3.36 -19.43
CA TYR A 28 7.19 -3.13 -18.75
C TYR A 28 6.93 -1.64 -18.46
N LEU A 29 7.93 -0.77 -18.63
CA LEU A 29 7.76 0.66 -18.41
C LEU A 29 6.93 1.29 -19.52
N GLU A 30 5.87 2.00 -19.13
CA GLU A 30 5.11 2.80 -20.06
C GLU A 30 5.82 4.13 -20.32
N LYS A 31 5.86 4.55 -21.60
CA LYS A 31 6.35 5.89 -21.95
C LYS A 31 5.46 6.94 -21.29
N LYS A 32 6.08 7.90 -20.58
CA LYS A 32 5.38 9.07 -20.01
C LYS A 32 4.64 9.82 -21.12
N LYS A 33 3.30 9.81 -21.06
CA LYS A 33 2.43 10.53 -21.98
C LYS A 33 1.89 11.78 -21.31
N TYR A 34 1.81 12.86 -22.09
CA TYR A 34 1.25 14.14 -21.66
C TYR A 34 0.00 14.44 -22.48
N LYS A 35 -0.99 15.05 -21.82
CA LYS A 35 -2.11 15.70 -22.49
C LYS A 35 -1.72 17.13 -22.84
N GLU A 36 -1.69 17.43 -24.14
CA GLU A 36 -1.37 18.76 -24.64
C GLU A 36 -2.36 19.81 -24.11
N GLY A 37 -1.86 21.01 -23.82
CA GLY A 37 -2.66 22.13 -23.30
C GLY A 37 -3.11 22.00 -21.84
N VAL A 38 -2.70 20.94 -21.13
CA VAL A 38 -3.11 20.68 -19.75
C VAL A 38 -1.93 20.93 -18.81
N LYS A 39 -2.05 21.95 -17.96
CA LYS A 39 -1.10 22.22 -16.89
C LYS A 39 -1.72 21.89 -15.53
N VAL A 40 -1.03 21.07 -14.75
CA VAL A 40 -1.44 20.72 -13.39
C VAL A 40 -0.67 21.62 -12.41
N ASP A 41 -1.39 22.17 -11.44
CA ASP A 41 -0.83 23.01 -10.38
C ASP A 41 -1.60 22.85 -9.06
N ALA A 42 -1.17 23.60 -8.04
CA ALA A 42 -1.73 23.54 -6.69
C ALA A 42 -3.24 23.86 -6.65
N SER A 43 -3.77 24.63 -7.61
CA SER A 43 -5.17 25.02 -7.65
C SER A 43 -6.08 23.94 -8.26
N ASN A 44 -5.55 23.07 -9.11
CA ASN A 44 -6.36 22.17 -9.94
C ASN A 44 -6.03 20.68 -9.83
N TRP A 45 -4.94 20.27 -9.18
CA TRP A 45 -4.48 18.88 -9.16
C TRP A 45 -5.55 17.87 -8.72
N LYS A 46 -6.41 18.26 -7.78
CA LYS A 46 -7.50 17.41 -7.25
C LYS A 46 -8.53 17.04 -8.33
N SER A 47 -8.67 17.85 -9.37
CA SER A 47 -9.58 17.56 -10.49
C SER A 47 -9.10 16.40 -11.36
N PHE A 48 -7.87 15.92 -11.16
CA PHE A 48 -7.26 14.81 -11.89
C PHE A 48 -7.31 13.48 -11.14
N ILE A 49 -7.87 13.44 -9.93
CA ILE A 49 -7.95 12.21 -9.14
C ILE A 49 -8.69 11.12 -9.93
N GLY A 50 -8.08 9.94 -10.05
CA GLY A 50 -8.60 8.79 -10.79
C GLY A 50 -8.47 8.86 -12.32
N LYS A 51 -7.87 9.91 -12.90
CA LYS A 51 -7.78 10.11 -14.36
C LYS A 51 -6.42 9.70 -14.92
N LYS A 52 -6.20 8.39 -15.05
CA LYS A 52 -4.92 7.75 -15.44
C LYS A 52 -4.27 8.33 -16.70
N GLU A 53 -5.08 8.81 -17.63
CA GLU A 53 -4.61 9.40 -18.89
C GLU A 53 -3.82 10.71 -18.73
N TYR A 54 -3.79 11.29 -17.53
CA TYR A 54 -3.02 12.51 -17.19
C TYR A 54 -1.72 12.23 -16.40
N TYR A 55 -1.24 10.98 -16.38
CA TYR A 55 -0.03 10.59 -15.63
C TYR A 55 1.15 11.55 -15.82
N GLY A 56 1.55 11.84 -17.05
CA GLY A 56 2.69 12.72 -17.30
C GLY A 56 2.51 14.13 -16.74
N ASN A 57 1.31 14.70 -16.87
CA ASN A 57 0.99 16.05 -16.39
C ASN A 57 0.94 16.12 -14.86
N VAL A 58 0.38 15.11 -14.18
CA VAL A 58 0.31 15.05 -12.72
C VAL A 58 1.69 14.78 -12.11
N LEU A 59 2.49 13.93 -12.74
CA LEU A 59 3.87 13.68 -12.32
C LEU A 59 4.72 14.94 -12.41
N GLU A 60 4.61 15.71 -13.50
CA GLU A 60 5.32 16.99 -13.62
C GLU A 60 4.99 17.98 -12.49
N TYR A 61 3.73 18.00 -12.03
CA TYR A 61 3.35 18.81 -10.86
C TYR A 61 4.02 18.35 -9.57
N PHE A 62 3.96 17.05 -9.25
CA PHE A 62 4.56 16.53 -8.02
C PHE A 62 6.10 16.58 -8.05
N ASP A 63 6.72 16.31 -9.20
CA ASP A 63 8.16 16.49 -9.43
C ASP A 63 8.56 17.94 -9.14
N GLY A 64 7.88 18.90 -9.75
CA GLY A 64 8.16 20.33 -9.55
C GLY A 64 7.95 20.79 -8.10
N LEU A 65 6.91 20.28 -7.44
CA LEU A 65 6.63 20.55 -6.04
C LEU A 65 7.76 20.04 -5.14
N LEU A 66 8.21 18.80 -5.34
CA LEU A 66 9.24 18.17 -4.52
C LEU A 66 10.65 18.67 -4.85
N ALA A 67 10.92 19.13 -6.08
CA ALA A 67 12.19 19.72 -6.47
C ALA A 67 12.50 21.00 -5.66
N THR A 68 11.47 21.77 -5.30
CA THR A 68 11.63 23.03 -4.56
C THR A 68 11.55 22.87 -3.04
N ALA A 69 11.14 21.70 -2.55
CA ALA A 69 10.98 21.44 -1.12
C ALA A 69 12.31 21.22 -0.40
N THR A 70 12.41 21.70 0.84
CA THR A 70 13.45 21.28 1.79
C THR A 70 13.14 19.88 2.33
N PRO A 71 14.14 19.11 2.81
CA PRO A 71 13.89 17.79 3.42
C PRO A 71 12.86 17.81 4.56
N THR A 72 12.77 18.92 5.30
CA THR A 72 11.80 19.11 6.39
C THR A 72 10.38 19.42 5.91
N GLU A 73 10.21 19.91 4.68
CA GLU A 73 8.89 20.20 4.10
C GLU A 73 8.26 18.97 3.45
N ILE A 74 9.05 18.01 2.98
CA ILE A 74 8.58 16.79 2.30
C ILE A 74 7.53 16.03 3.15
N PRO A 75 7.73 15.75 4.46
CA PRO A 75 6.70 15.18 5.32
C PRO A 75 5.35 15.90 5.25
N THR A 76 5.39 17.22 5.30
CA THR A 76 4.20 18.08 5.28
C THR A 76 3.52 18.05 3.91
N ILE A 77 4.31 18.07 2.83
CA ILE A 77 3.80 17.93 1.46
C ILE A 77 3.07 16.60 1.31
N ILE A 78 3.72 15.48 1.67
CA ILE A 78 3.12 14.16 1.57
C ILE A 78 1.84 14.11 2.43
N THR A 79 1.91 14.57 3.67
CA THR A 79 0.76 14.60 4.59
C THR A 79 -0.41 15.37 3.99
N ASN A 80 -0.20 16.59 3.48
CA ASN A 80 -1.27 17.46 2.98
C ASN A 80 -1.90 16.99 1.66
N HIS A 81 -1.18 16.19 0.86
CA HIS A 81 -1.71 15.63 -0.37
C HIS A 81 -2.40 14.28 -0.13
N ILE A 82 -1.82 13.43 0.72
CA ILE A 82 -2.41 12.13 1.07
C ILE A 82 -3.64 12.32 1.95
N PHE A 83 -3.49 13.06 3.06
CA PHE A 83 -4.56 13.36 3.99
C PHE A 83 -5.04 14.78 3.73
N PRO A 84 -6.30 15.01 3.29
CA PRO A 84 -7.48 14.14 3.32
C PRO A 84 -7.90 13.54 1.96
N HIS A 85 -7.06 13.64 0.92
CA HIS A 85 -7.54 13.49 -0.46
C HIS A 85 -7.26 12.13 -1.11
N LEU A 86 -6.10 11.53 -0.85
CA LEU A 86 -5.63 10.36 -1.58
C LEU A 86 -5.51 9.11 -0.72
N LEU A 87 -5.93 9.15 0.56
CA LEU A 87 -5.86 8.00 1.44
C LEU A 87 -6.50 6.72 0.84
N PRO A 88 -7.72 6.76 0.24
CA PRO A 88 -8.27 5.61 -0.47
C PRO A 88 -7.36 5.13 -1.59
N ASN A 89 -6.90 6.05 -2.42
CA ASN A 89 -6.12 5.72 -3.59
C ASN A 89 -4.72 5.18 -3.23
N LEU A 90 -4.12 5.66 -2.14
CA LEU A 90 -2.82 5.20 -1.63
C LEU A 90 -2.84 3.70 -1.31
N VAL A 91 -3.95 3.22 -0.73
CA VAL A 91 -4.13 1.81 -0.36
C VAL A 91 -4.87 1.00 -1.43
N ALA A 92 -5.23 1.61 -2.56
CA ALA A 92 -5.83 0.93 -3.70
C ALA A 92 -4.77 0.21 -4.56
N GLY A 93 -5.21 -0.47 -5.62
CA GLY A 93 -4.30 -1.05 -6.61
C GLY A 93 -3.34 -2.09 -6.02
N ALA A 94 -3.80 -2.91 -5.08
CA ALA A 94 -2.96 -3.84 -4.31
C ALA A 94 -1.83 -3.12 -3.56
N VAL A 95 -2.11 -1.94 -2.99
CA VAL A 95 -1.21 -1.12 -2.16
C VAL A 95 0.11 -0.72 -2.83
N HIS A 96 0.21 -0.78 -4.17
CA HIS A 96 1.40 -0.33 -4.89
C HIS A 96 1.80 1.12 -4.58
N PRO A 97 0.87 2.11 -4.54
CA PRO A 97 1.27 3.49 -4.25
C PRO A 97 1.84 3.64 -2.84
N LEU A 98 1.27 2.92 -1.86
CA LEU A 98 1.79 2.85 -0.49
C LEU A 98 3.20 2.23 -0.47
N ILE A 99 3.40 1.13 -1.20
CA ILE A 99 4.71 0.45 -1.26
C ILE A 99 5.75 1.40 -1.86
N HIS A 100 5.41 2.02 -2.98
CA HIS A 100 6.25 2.95 -3.72
C HIS A 100 6.64 4.17 -2.90
N LEU A 101 5.67 4.74 -2.16
CA LEU A 101 5.93 5.83 -1.22
C LEU A 101 6.92 5.41 -0.13
N GLY A 102 6.77 4.20 0.40
CA GLY A 102 7.70 3.64 1.40
C GLY A 102 9.14 3.60 0.89
N PHE A 103 9.35 3.13 -0.34
CA PHE A 103 10.67 3.16 -0.98
C PHE A 103 11.18 4.58 -1.17
N GLY A 104 10.35 5.50 -1.69
CA GLY A 104 10.74 6.90 -1.87
C GLY A 104 11.21 7.56 -0.56
N ILE A 105 10.49 7.31 0.54
CA ILE A 105 10.86 7.80 1.87
C ILE A 105 12.14 7.14 2.39
N GLU A 106 12.24 5.81 2.31
CA GLU A 106 13.39 5.04 2.83
C GLU A 106 14.70 5.47 2.17
N PHE A 107 14.67 5.65 0.85
CA PHE A 107 15.83 6.03 0.06
C PHE A 107 15.97 7.55 -0.11
N GLN A 108 15.09 8.34 0.52
CA GLN A 108 15.05 9.80 0.39
C GLN A 108 15.06 10.28 -1.06
N ASN A 109 14.43 9.52 -1.96
CA ASN A 109 14.42 9.75 -3.40
C ASN A 109 13.15 10.53 -3.78
N ARG A 110 13.33 11.77 -4.25
CA ARG A 110 12.22 12.70 -4.48
C ARG A 110 11.39 12.30 -5.69
N GLU A 111 12.04 11.77 -6.71
CA GLU A 111 11.43 11.30 -7.95
C GLU A 111 10.48 10.12 -7.66
N VAL A 112 10.91 9.15 -6.84
CA VAL A 112 10.07 8.02 -6.42
C VAL A 112 8.94 8.47 -5.49
N ILE A 113 9.16 9.49 -4.65
CA ILE A 113 8.05 10.10 -3.88
C ILE A 113 7.04 10.76 -4.84
N ALA A 114 7.49 11.45 -5.89
CA ALA A 114 6.62 12.08 -6.87
C ALA A 114 5.82 11.04 -7.68
N GLU A 115 6.47 9.96 -8.09
CA GLU A 115 5.83 8.80 -8.72
C GLU A 115 4.76 8.21 -7.79
N ALA A 116 5.05 8.04 -6.49
CA ALA A 116 4.10 7.51 -5.53
C ALA A 116 2.87 8.40 -5.35
N LEU A 117 3.06 9.72 -5.24
CA LEU A 117 1.97 10.68 -5.14
C LEU A 117 1.14 10.74 -6.43
N THR A 118 1.78 10.57 -7.59
CA THR A 118 1.12 10.50 -8.89
C THR A 118 0.29 9.23 -9.00
N GLU A 119 0.87 8.07 -8.67
CA GLU A 119 0.15 6.80 -8.63
C GLU A 119 -1.06 6.89 -7.69
N ALA A 120 -0.86 7.38 -6.47
CA ALA A 120 -1.94 7.61 -5.53
C ALA A 120 -2.99 8.58 -6.12
N CYS A 121 -2.60 9.66 -6.79
CA CYS A 121 -3.57 10.57 -7.41
C CYS A 121 -4.44 9.85 -8.47
N LEU A 122 -3.85 8.97 -9.27
CA LEU A 122 -4.50 8.43 -10.46
C LEU A 122 -5.12 7.05 -10.28
N HIS A 123 -4.85 6.37 -9.17
CA HIS A 123 -5.56 5.15 -8.81
C HIS A 123 -7.05 5.42 -8.57
N ASP A 124 -7.89 4.42 -8.81
CA ASP A 124 -9.31 4.47 -8.48
C ASP A 124 -9.50 4.37 -6.96
N PRO A 125 -10.31 5.23 -6.31
CA PRO A 125 -10.54 5.24 -4.86
C PRO A 125 -11.44 4.09 -4.37
N SER A 126 -11.42 2.93 -5.03
CA SER A 126 -12.19 1.71 -4.72
C SER A 126 -12.16 1.25 -3.26
N THR A 127 -11.15 1.64 -2.49
CA THR A 127 -11.00 1.30 -1.06
C THR A 127 -11.69 2.30 -0.12
N ALA A 128 -12.23 3.41 -0.64
CA ALA A 128 -12.95 4.38 0.18
C ALA A 128 -14.06 3.75 1.06
N PRO A 129 -14.85 2.76 0.58
CA PRO A 129 -15.86 2.10 1.39
C PRO A 129 -15.30 1.37 2.62
N ILE A 130 -14.04 0.94 2.61
CA ILE A 130 -13.46 0.17 3.72
C ILE A 130 -12.68 1.02 4.72
N LEU A 131 -12.34 2.27 4.37
CA LEU A 131 -11.56 3.15 5.24
C LEU A 131 -12.40 3.77 6.37
N ALA A 132 -13.68 4.04 6.16
CA ALA A 132 -14.58 4.55 7.19
C ALA A 132 -15.03 3.42 8.12
N HIS A 133 -14.24 3.08 9.14
CA HIS A 133 -14.55 2.02 10.10
C HIS A 133 -14.86 2.58 11.49
N ASP A 134 -15.81 1.93 12.18
CA ASP A 134 -16.19 2.29 13.55
C ASP A 134 -15.28 1.56 14.55
N ASN A 135 -14.50 2.34 15.30
CA ASN A 135 -13.59 1.85 16.33
C ASN A 135 -14.28 1.61 17.68
N SER A 136 -15.61 1.78 17.79
CA SER A 136 -16.36 1.46 19.02
C SER A 136 -16.24 -0.01 19.44
N LYS A 137 -15.92 -0.90 18.50
CA LYS A 137 -15.74 -2.34 18.71
C LYS A 137 -14.27 -2.77 18.77
N ALA A 138 -13.34 -1.83 18.92
CA ALA A 138 -11.93 -2.13 18.95
C ALA A 138 -11.58 -3.05 20.14
N ILE A 139 -10.84 -4.12 19.86
CA ILE A 139 -10.46 -5.12 20.85
C ILE A 139 -9.00 -4.88 21.21
N LYS A 140 -8.77 -4.35 22.40
CA LYS A 140 -7.41 -4.03 22.88
C LYS A 140 -6.58 -5.32 22.95
N GLY A 141 -5.41 -5.31 22.29
CA GLY A 141 -4.50 -6.45 22.27
C GLY A 141 -4.85 -7.54 21.24
N LYS A 142 -5.90 -7.36 20.43
CA LYS A 142 -6.19 -8.27 19.32
C LYS A 142 -5.07 -8.24 18.29
N THR A 143 -4.56 -9.42 17.93
CA THR A 143 -3.43 -9.55 17.01
C THR A 143 -3.90 -9.71 15.57
N ILE A 144 -2.99 -9.43 14.64
CA ILE A 144 -3.24 -9.63 13.20
C ILE A 144 -3.43 -11.11 12.88
N LEU A 145 -2.71 -11.99 13.56
CA LEU A 145 -2.89 -13.43 13.41
C LEU A 145 -4.30 -13.86 13.84
N GLN A 146 -4.83 -13.31 14.94
CA GLN A 146 -6.22 -13.56 15.34
C GLN A 146 -7.22 -13.02 14.32
N ILE A 147 -6.99 -11.84 13.76
CA ILE A 147 -7.83 -11.29 12.67
C ILE A 147 -7.77 -12.19 11.44
N TYR A 148 -6.59 -12.67 11.07
CA TYR A 148 -6.41 -13.60 9.96
C TYR A 148 -7.18 -14.91 10.20
N ASP A 149 -7.07 -15.50 11.39
CA ASP A 149 -7.79 -16.72 11.75
C ASP A 149 -9.31 -16.50 11.78
N ASP A 150 -9.77 -15.37 12.31
CA ASP A 150 -11.21 -15.04 12.31
C ASP A 150 -11.73 -14.85 10.88
N ILE A 151 -10.98 -14.12 10.04
CA ILE A 151 -11.31 -13.94 8.63
C ILE A 151 -11.32 -15.30 7.95
N ARG A 152 -10.37 -16.20 8.21
CA ARG A 152 -10.32 -17.53 7.58
C ARG A 152 -11.54 -18.40 7.90
N ASN A 153 -12.10 -18.26 9.11
CA ASN A 153 -13.22 -19.08 9.59
C ASN A 153 -14.61 -18.43 9.38
N ASP A 154 -14.68 -17.22 8.84
CA ASP A 154 -15.95 -16.49 8.70
C ASP A 154 -16.71 -16.84 7.40
N ARG A 155 -17.81 -17.58 7.51
CA ARG A 155 -18.58 -18.02 6.34
C ARG A 155 -19.26 -16.89 5.56
N ARG A 156 -19.34 -15.67 6.11
CA ARG A 156 -19.89 -14.51 5.39
C ARG A 156 -19.11 -14.18 4.11
N PHE A 157 -17.87 -14.65 3.98
CA PHE A 157 -17.05 -14.43 2.78
C PHE A 157 -17.18 -15.51 1.71
N ASP A 158 -17.83 -16.63 1.99
CA ASP A 158 -17.91 -17.78 1.05
C ASP A 158 -18.52 -17.35 -0.31
N ASP A 159 -19.42 -16.35 -0.29
CA ASP A 159 -20.10 -15.83 -1.48
C ASP A 159 -19.58 -14.46 -1.97
N VAL A 160 -18.57 -13.87 -1.30
CA VAL A 160 -18.10 -12.50 -1.58
C VAL A 160 -17.26 -12.43 -2.86
N VAL A 161 -16.46 -13.47 -3.13
CA VAL A 161 -15.64 -13.57 -4.34
C VAL A 161 -15.70 -14.99 -4.89
N LYS A 162 -15.79 -15.10 -6.20
CA LYS A 162 -15.76 -16.39 -6.90
C LYS A 162 -14.42 -16.60 -7.57
N PHE A 163 -14.02 -17.86 -7.74
CA PHE A 163 -12.79 -18.20 -8.46
C PHE A 163 -12.74 -17.59 -9.87
N SER A 164 -13.89 -17.56 -10.55
CA SER A 164 -14.09 -16.97 -11.89
C SER A 164 -13.97 -15.46 -11.94
N ASP A 165 -13.89 -14.77 -10.81
CA ASP A 165 -13.77 -13.32 -10.79
C ASP A 165 -12.39 -12.90 -11.29
N GLY A 166 -12.38 -11.93 -12.20
CA GLY A 166 -11.15 -11.37 -12.76
C GLY A 166 -10.31 -10.67 -11.70
N ASN A 167 -10.69 -9.45 -11.33
CA ASN A 167 -10.04 -8.74 -10.24
C ASN A 167 -10.75 -9.07 -8.91
N LYS A 168 -10.20 -10.06 -8.20
CA LYS A 168 -10.72 -10.55 -6.90
C LYS A 168 -10.75 -9.46 -5.83
N THR A 169 -9.77 -8.55 -5.81
CA THR A 169 -9.75 -7.41 -4.89
C THR A 169 -10.97 -6.51 -5.10
N ASN A 170 -11.32 -6.22 -6.36
CA ASN A 170 -12.51 -5.42 -6.66
C ASN A 170 -13.81 -6.13 -6.23
N SER A 171 -13.89 -7.46 -6.37
CA SER A 171 -15.02 -8.23 -5.84
C SER A 171 -15.14 -8.11 -4.32
N VAL A 172 -14.03 -8.22 -3.57
CA VAL A 172 -14.02 -8.02 -2.10
C VAL A 172 -14.53 -6.62 -1.75
N LEU A 173 -13.99 -5.58 -2.40
CA LEU A 173 -14.36 -4.20 -2.12
C LEU A 173 -15.84 -3.92 -2.42
N LYS A 174 -16.35 -4.48 -3.52
CA LYS A 174 -17.75 -4.29 -3.93
C LYS A 174 -18.74 -5.04 -3.05
N ASN A 175 -18.46 -6.30 -2.74
CA ASN A 175 -19.43 -7.21 -2.11
C ASN A 175 -19.20 -7.43 -0.61
N GLY A 176 -17.98 -7.20 -0.13
CA GLY A 176 -17.54 -7.54 1.23
C GLY A 176 -17.09 -6.36 2.08
N SER A 177 -17.23 -5.12 1.61
CA SER A 177 -16.72 -3.93 2.31
C SER A 177 -17.25 -3.80 3.74
N GLU A 178 -18.50 -4.16 4.01
CA GLU A 178 -19.05 -4.16 5.37
C GLU A 178 -18.36 -5.16 6.29
N ILE A 179 -18.09 -6.36 5.78
CA ILE A 179 -17.41 -7.41 6.53
C ILE A 179 -15.95 -6.98 6.78
N VAL A 180 -15.29 -6.40 5.76
CA VAL A 180 -13.95 -5.81 5.88
C VAL A 180 -13.91 -4.81 7.02
N ARG A 181 -14.82 -3.83 7.00
CA ARG A 181 -14.91 -2.79 8.05
C ARG A 181 -15.12 -3.39 9.42
N SER A 182 -15.91 -4.46 9.53
CA SER A 182 -16.16 -5.12 10.81
C SER A 182 -14.89 -5.71 11.43
N TYR A 183 -13.93 -6.17 10.64
CA TYR A 183 -12.63 -6.64 11.12
C TYR A 183 -11.65 -5.50 11.34
N ALA A 184 -11.61 -4.53 10.42
CA ALA A 184 -10.80 -3.32 10.55
C ALA A 184 -11.12 -2.60 11.88
N GLY A 185 -12.40 -2.41 12.20
CA GLY A 185 -12.85 -1.80 13.47
C GLY A 185 -12.52 -2.59 14.74
N GLN A 186 -12.06 -3.84 14.64
CA GLN A 186 -11.61 -4.62 15.79
C GLN A 186 -10.13 -4.41 16.09
N PHE A 187 -9.34 -3.94 15.12
CA PHE A 187 -7.91 -3.75 15.29
C PHE A 187 -7.62 -2.37 15.89
N TRP A 188 -7.29 -2.35 17.18
CA TRP A 188 -6.88 -1.14 17.86
C TRP A 188 -5.40 -0.84 17.59
N VAL A 189 -5.11 0.38 17.11
CA VAL A 189 -3.75 0.94 17.09
C VAL A 189 -3.70 2.08 18.10
N ASP A 190 -2.77 1.99 19.02
CA ASP A 190 -2.56 3.01 20.05
C ASP A 190 -1.76 4.19 19.46
N ASP A 191 -2.10 5.41 19.89
CA ASP A 191 -1.39 6.63 19.48
C ASP A 191 -0.06 6.81 20.25
N ASP A 192 0.17 6.02 21.31
CA ASP A 192 1.47 5.97 21.98
C ASP A 192 2.57 5.45 21.04
N PRO A 193 3.69 6.19 20.86
CA PRO A 193 4.75 5.82 19.93
C PRO A 193 5.37 4.44 20.19
N GLN A 194 5.50 4.00 21.44
CA GLN A 194 6.09 2.69 21.75
C GLN A 194 5.13 1.56 21.36
N ASN A 195 3.85 1.73 21.67
CA ASN A 195 2.81 0.77 21.28
C ASN A 195 2.62 0.72 19.77
N LEU A 196 2.72 1.86 19.07
CA LEU A 196 2.71 1.92 17.62
C LEU A 196 3.87 1.12 17.01
N LEU A 197 5.10 1.35 17.47
CA LEU A 197 6.27 0.58 17.00
C LEU A 197 6.13 -0.93 17.24
N LYS A 198 5.62 -1.32 18.41
CA LYS A 198 5.33 -2.72 18.73
C LYS A 198 4.27 -3.31 17.80
N THR A 199 3.25 -2.52 17.47
CA THR A 199 2.21 -2.90 16.51
C THR A 199 2.81 -3.16 15.14
N LEU A 200 3.64 -2.24 14.63
CA LEU A 200 4.33 -2.37 13.35
C LEU A 200 5.24 -3.59 13.29
N GLN A 201 5.98 -3.86 14.36
CA GLN A 201 6.80 -5.06 14.47
C GLN A 201 5.95 -6.33 14.40
N ASN A 202 4.81 -6.38 15.09
CA ASN A 202 3.90 -7.51 15.03
C ASN A 202 3.31 -7.73 13.63
N ILE A 203 2.99 -6.64 12.90
CA ILE A 203 2.55 -6.72 11.50
C ILE A 203 3.65 -7.38 10.67
N PHE A 204 4.86 -6.83 10.70
CA PHE A 204 5.98 -7.32 9.92
C PHE A 204 6.27 -8.80 10.18
N LEU A 205 6.33 -9.21 11.46
CA LEU A 205 6.58 -10.61 11.84
C LEU A 205 5.46 -11.54 11.37
N THR A 206 4.20 -11.13 11.52
CA THR A 206 3.05 -11.94 11.08
C THR A 206 3.04 -12.07 9.56
N SER A 207 3.21 -10.97 8.82
CA SER A 207 3.28 -10.97 7.35
C SER A 207 4.44 -11.82 6.84
N SER A 208 5.61 -11.74 7.47
CA SER A 208 6.77 -12.57 7.14
C SER A 208 6.47 -14.05 7.36
N HIS A 209 5.88 -14.39 8.50
CA HIS A 209 5.52 -15.78 8.79
C HIS A 209 4.55 -16.32 7.75
N LEU A 210 3.48 -15.58 7.44
CA LEU A 210 2.49 -15.99 6.44
C LEU A 210 3.13 -16.16 5.05
N ALA A 211 3.99 -15.22 4.63
CA ALA A 211 4.65 -15.26 3.32
C ALA A 211 5.59 -16.45 3.13
N PHE A 212 6.27 -16.89 4.19
CA PHE A 212 7.29 -17.94 4.10
C PHE A 212 6.91 -19.27 4.75
N GLN A 213 5.70 -19.37 5.34
CA GLN A 213 5.27 -20.54 6.12
C GLN A 213 5.42 -21.87 5.37
N THR A 214 5.09 -21.89 4.08
CA THR A 214 5.15 -23.10 3.25
C THR A 214 6.56 -23.68 3.15
N GLY A 215 7.60 -22.84 3.17
CA GLY A 215 9.00 -23.27 3.16
C GLY A 215 9.50 -23.84 4.49
N LEU A 216 8.72 -23.70 5.58
CA LEU A 216 9.06 -24.20 6.91
C LEU A 216 8.53 -25.62 7.17
N HIS A 217 7.75 -26.19 6.24
CA HIS A 217 7.11 -27.49 6.40
C HIS A 217 7.53 -28.46 5.29
N PRO A 218 8.61 -29.23 5.46
CA PRO A 218 8.96 -30.30 4.53
C PRO A 218 7.79 -31.29 4.37
N PRO A 219 7.52 -31.82 3.15
CA PRO A 219 8.30 -31.69 1.92
C PRO A 219 7.88 -30.49 1.03
N HIS A 220 7.13 -29.52 1.56
CA HIS A 220 6.61 -28.41 0.76
C HIS A 220 7.72 -27.43 0.35
N ALA A 221 7.71 -26.99 -0.91
CA ALA A 221 8.58 -25.93 -1.39
C ALA A 221 8.03 -24.54 -0.98
N PRO A 222 8.90 -23.53 -0.84
CA PRO A 222 8.45 -22.16 -0.63
C PRO A 222 7.52 -21.70 -1.76
N LYS A 223 6.32 -21.24 -1.40
CA LYS A 223 5.34 -20.64 -2.31
C LYS A 223 5.27 -19.14 -2.04
N LEU A 224 5.85 -18.34 -2.93
CA LEU A 224 5.75 -16.89 -2.89
C LEU A 224 4.43 -16.46 -3.57
N ASP A 225 3.44 -16.09 -2.76
CA ASP A 225 2.15 -15.61 -3.24
C ASP A 225 2.17 -14.08 -3.44
N PHE A 226 1.55 -13.61 -4.53
CA PHE A 226 1.49 -12.19 -4.86
C PHE A 226 0.94 -11.36 -3.68
N PHE A 227 -0.19 -11.74 -3.09
CA PHE A 227 -0.81 -10.95 -2.01
C PHE A 227 -0.04 -11.04 -0.70
N LEU A 228 0.56 -12.19 -0.39
CA LEU A 228 1.45 -12.33 0.77
C LEU A 228 2.70 -11.46 0.65
N MET A 229 3.30 -11.40 -0.53
CA MET A 229 4.44 -10.53 -0.78
C MET A 229 4.06 -9.06 -0.65
N HIS A 230 2.88 -8.64 -1.14
CA HIS A 230 2.37 -7.28 -0.96
C HIS A 230 2.07 -6.96 0.51
N LEU A 231 1.57 -7.92 1.28
CA LEU A 231 1.34 -7.78 2.71
C LEU A 231 2.67 -7.56 3.47
N LEU A 232 3.71 -8.30 3.10
CA LEU A 232 5.03 -8.18 3.69
C LEU A 232 5.69 -6.83 3.31
N THR A 233 5.73 -6.49 2.03
CA THR A 233 6.37 -5.25 1.55
C THR A 233 5.62 -4.01 2.06
N SER A 234 4.29 -4.01 2.08
CA SER A 234 3.53 -2.91 2.67
C SER A 234 3.78 -2.73 4.17
N SER A 235 4.01 -3.81 4.92
CA SER A 235 4.38 -3.70 6.34
C SER A 235 5.73 -2.97 6.55
N LEU A 236 6.67 -3.15 5.62
CA LEU A 236 7.93 -2.41 5.60
C LEU A 236 7.70 -0.94 5.25
N SER A 237 6.90 -0.66 4.21
CA SER A 237 6.57 0.70 3.80
C SER A 237 5.86 1.49 4.90
N LEU A 238 4.93 0.86 5.63
CA LEU A 238 4.25 1.49 6.77
C LEU A 238 5.25 1.91 7.86
N ARG A 239 6.27 1.10 8.14
CA ARG A 239 7.32 1.45 9.11
C ARG A 239 8.08 2.72 8.72
N GLN A 240 8.22 3.00 7.43
CA GLN A 240 8.87 4.21 6.93
C GLN A 240 7.91 5.40 6.93
N ILE A 241 6.67 5.18 6.48
CA ILE A 241 5.69 6.24 6.28
C ILE A 241 5.23 6.85 7.60
N ILE A 242 4.84 6.05 8.60
CA ILE A 242 4.14 6.60 9.78
C ILE A 242 5.04 7.52 10.61
N PRO A 243 6.29 7.14 10.95
CA PRO A 243 7.14 8.03 11.72
C PRO A 243 7.54 9.27 10.93
N TYR A 244 7.54 9.17 9.59
CA TYR A 244 7.88 10.25 8.69
C TYR A 244 6.76 11.26 8.53
N LEU A 245 5.50 10.84 8.68
CA LEU A 245 4.34 11.70 8.54
C LEU A 245 3.85 12.17 9.91
N THR A 246 3.50 13.46 10.00
CA THR A 246 2.84 14.03 11.19
C THR A 246 1.36 13.63 11.19
N ILE A 247 1.06 12.33 11.26
CA ILE A 247 -0.30 11.82 11.14
C ILE A 247 -1.00 11.97 12.49
N SER A 248 -2.10 12.73 12.53
CA SER A 248 -2.93 12.83 13.73
C SER A 248 -3.74 11.56 14.02
N ARG A 249 -3.80 10.62 13.06
CA ARG A 249 -4.56 9.36 13.09
C ARG A 249 -3.85 8.24 12.31
N PRO A 250 -2.75 7.67 12.84
CA PRO A 250 -2.12 6.49 12.24
C PRO A 250 -3.14 5.36 12.03
N SER A 251 -4.10 5.21 12.94
CA SER A 251 -5.21 4.25 12.92
C SER A 251 -6.06 4.24 11.65
N ASP A 252 -6.05 5.28 10.82
CA ASP A 252 -6.81 5.30 9.57
C ASP A 252 -6.11 4.53 8.42
N LEU A 253 -4.77 4.33 8.51
CA LEU A 253 -3.98 3.61 7.50
C LEU A 253 -3.92 2.09 7.72
N PHE A 254 -3.89 1.63 8.97
CA PHE A 254 -3.55 0.24 9.34
C PHE A 254 -4.66 -0.78 9.07
N PRO A 255 -5.85 -0.63 9.68
CA PRO A 255 -6.75 -1.77 9.82
C PRO A 255 -7.37 -2.17 8.48
N SER A 256 -7.71 -1.18 7.66
CA SER A 256 -8.45 -1.39 6.42
C SER A 256 -7.59 -2.00 5.31
N SER A 257 -6.36 -1.50 5.11
CA SER A 257 -5.44 -2.00 4.09
C SER A 257 -4.95 -3.42 4.40
N LEU A 258 -4.66 -3.68 5.69
CA LEU A 258 -4.30 -4.98 6.20
C LEU A 258 -5.45 -5.99 6.04
N CYS A 259 -6.65 -5.63 6.50
CA CYS A 259 -7.83 -6.50 6.39
C CYS A 259 -8.12 -6.81 4.91
N GLN A 260 -8.12 -5.81 4.03
CA GLN A 260 -8.33 -6.01 2.59
C GLN A 260 -7.37 -7.04 2.00
N THR A 261 -6.08 -6.95 2.36
CA THR A 261 -5.06 -7.87 1.84
C THR A 261 -5.25 -9.28 2.37
N LEU A 262 -5.54 -9.43 3.68
CA LEU A 262 -5.84 -10.74 4.29
C LEU A 262 -7.09 -11.40 3.71
N MET A 263 -8.13 -10.61 3.37
CA MET A 263 -9.32 -11.14 2.71
C MET A 263 -9.06 -11.55 1.27
N THR A 264 -8.29 -10.75 0.52
CA THR A 264 -7.94 -11.11 -0.85
C THR A 264 -7.12 -12.40 -0.87
N LEU A 265 -6.25 -12.60 0.12
CA LEU A 265 -5.50 -13.85 0.30
C LEU A 265 -6.40 -15.05 0.58
N ARG A 266 -7.39 -14.94 1.48
CA ARG A 266 -8.33 -16.04 1.76
C ARG A 266 -9.00 -16.51 0.48
N VAL A 267 -9.42 -15.58 -0.35
CA VAL A 267 -10.12 -15.85 -1.61
C VAL A 267 -9.22 -16.53 -2.64
N CYS A 268 -7.93 -16.20 -2.68
CA CYS A 268 -6.98 -16.78 -3.65
C CYS A 268 -6.38 -18.11 -3.19
N SER A 269 -6.62 -18.51 -1.93
CA SER A 269 -6.07 -19.72 -1.31
C SER A 269 -6.98 -20.95 -1.43
N HIS A 270 -8.08 -20.86 -2.19
CA HIS A 270 -9.02 -21.95 -2.47
C HIS A 270 -9.08 -22.29 -3.96
#